data_AF-A0A522R6W2-F1
#
_entry.id   AF-A0A522R6W2-F1
#
_cell.length_a   1.000
_cell.length_b   1.000
_cell.length_c   1.000
_cell.angle_alpha   90.00
_cell.angle_beta   90.00
_cell.angle_gamma   90.00
#
_symmetry.space_group_name_H-M   'P 1'
#
loop_
_entity.id
_entity.type
_entity.pdbx_description
1 polymer ?
#
loop_
_entity_poly.entity_id
_entity_poly.type
_entity_poly.pdbx_seq_one_letter_code
_entity_poly.pdbx_strand_id
1 'polypeptide(L)'
;MRRFIAVKRVLFDAIGHFDSDDGWSMASHLAISALMALFPFLIFATSLAGFLGAHAFADTAVHLVFDTWPEQIAEPIARQVVSVLTVKRGGFLTLSVIAAAFFASNGIEALRVALNRAYRVTEERSFVFRRIQSLAFVLIATL
;
A
#
# COMPACT_ATOMS: atom_id res chain seq x y z
N MET A 1 -20.74 -5.15 -36.55
CA MET A 1 -19.96 -3.93 -36.90
C MET A 1 -20.07 -2.78 -35.88
N ARG A 2 -21.28 -2.36 -35.46
CA ARG A 2 -21.45 -1.22 -34.50
C ARG A 2 -20.74 -1.40 -33.14
N ARG A 3 -20.75 -2.61 -32.56
CA ARG A 3 -20.06 -2.91 -31.28
C ARG A 3 -18.54 -2.71 -31.36
N PHE A 4 -17.92 -3.12 -32.45
CA PHE A 4 -16.47 -2.98 -32.64
C PHE A 4 -16.03 -1.51 -32.70
N ILE A 5 -16.82 -0.68 -33.39
CA ILE A 5 -16.56 0.77 -33.50
C ILE A 5 -16.77 1.45 -32.14
N ALA A 6 -17.81 1.06 -31.39
CA ALA A 6 -18.06 1.58 -30.05
C ALA A 6 -16.91 1.23 -29.08
N VAL A 7 -16.48 -0.04 -29.04
CA VAL A 7 -15.35 -0.48 -28.21
C VAL A 7 -14.07 0.25 -28.59
N LYS A 8 -13.76 0.37 -29.88
CA LYS A 8 -12.58 1.11 -30.34
C LYS A 8 -12.63 2.57 -29.89
N ARG A 9 -13.80 3.23 -30.00
CA ARG A 9 -13.96 4.62 -29.56
C ARG A 9 -13.75 4.76 -28.06
N VAL A 10 -14.36 3.89 -27.25
CA VAL A 10 -14.20 3.92 -25.79
C VAL A 10 -12.74 3.67 -25.39
N LEU A 11 -12.05 2.72 -26.02
CA LEU A 11 -10.64 2.46 -25.74
C LEU A 11 -9.75 3.65 -26.11
N PHE A 12 -9.96 4.25 -27.29
CA PHE A 12 -9.21 5.45 -27.69
C PHE A 12 -9.46 6.62 -26.75
N ASP A 13 -10.70 6.81 -26.32
CA ASP A 13 -11.08 7.86 -25.38
C ASP A 13 -10.46 7.62 -23.99
N ALA A 14 -10.48 6.37 -23.51
CA ALA A 14 -9.86 6.00 -22.24
C ALA A 14 -8.33 6.17 -22.26
N ILE A 15 -7.66 5.75 -23.33
CA ILE A 15 -6.20 5.92 -23.48
C ILE A 15 -5.84 7.41 -23.60
N GLY A 16 -6.63 8.19 -24.36
CA GLY A 16 -6.43 9.63 -24.48
C GLY A 16 -6.54 10.35 -23.14
N HIS A 17 -7.56 10.02 -22.35
CA HIS A 17 -7.72 10.56 -21.01
C HIS A 17 -6.64 10.08 -20.02
N PHE A 18 -6.21 8.83 -20.13
CA PHE A 18 -5.10 8.31 -19.31
C PHE A 18 -3.81 9.09 -19.56
N ASP A 19 -3.51 9.39 -20.82
CA ASP A 19 -2.32 10.16 -21.18
C ASP A 19 -2.45 11.63 -20.76
N SER A 20 -3.62 12.25 -20.97
CA SER A 20 -3.87 13.66 -20.58
C SER A 20 -3.88 13.89 -19.07
N ASP A 21 -4.27 12.87 -18.29
CA ASP A 21 -4.44 12.99 -16.84
C ASP A 21 -3.16 12.56 -16.07
N ASP A 22 -1.99 12.52 -16.72
CA ASP A 22 -0.68 12.09 -16.19
C ASP A 22 -0.65 10.63 -15.71
N GLY A 23 -1.45 9.76 -16.34
CA GLY A 23 -1.66 8.37 -15.91
C GLY A 23 -0.36 7.56 -15.79
N TRP A 24 0.59 7.73 -16.70
CA TRP A 24 1.90 7.05 -16.66
C TRP A 24 2.73 7.42 -15.42
N SER A 25 2.81 8.72 -15.13
CA SER A 25 3.52 9.25 -13.97
C SER A 25 2.86 8.77 -12.69
N MET A 26 1.54 8.83 -12.65
CA MET A 26 0.76 8.45 -11.48
C MET A 26 0.82 6.95 -11.20
N ALA A 27 0.76 6.10 -12.24
CA ALA A 27 0.91 4.66 -12.12
C ALA A 27 2.29 4.29 -11.56
N SER A 28 3.35 4.94 -12.06
CA SER A 28 4.72 4.74 -11.57
C SER A 28 4.88 5.20 -10.12
N HIS A 29 4.34 6.37 -9.79
CA HIS A 29 4.34 6.89 -8.43
C HIS A 29 3.62 5.96 -7.45
N LEU A 30 2.44 5.46 -7.84
CA LEU A 30 1.67 4.53 -7.02
C LEU A 30 2.41 3.20 -6.83
N ALA A 31 2.96 2.61 -7.90
CA ALA A 31 3.69 1.35 -7.84
C ALA A 31 4.90 1.44 -6.91
N ILE A 32 5.75 2.45 -7.09
CA ILE A 32 6.95 2.64 -6.26
C ILE A 32 6.56 2.95 -4.82
N SER A 33 5.55 3.80 -4.60
CA SER A 33 5.08 4.14 -3.26
C SER A 33 4.49 2.94 -2.52
N ALA A 34 3.73 2.08 -3.22
CA ALA A 34 3.20 0.85 -2.65
C ALA A 34 4.32 -0.12 -2.26
N LEU A 35 5.32 -0.31 -3.12
CA LEU A 35 6.48 -1.14 -2.82
C LEU A 35 7.29 -0.59 -1.62
N MET A 36 7.50 0.72 -1.56
CA MET A 36 8.20 1.35 -0.43
C MET A 36 7.38 1.29 0.87
N ALA A 37 6.06 1.34 0.79
CA ALA A 37 5.17 1.25 1.95
C ALA A 37 5.00 -0.19 2.48
N LEU A 38 5.29 -1.21 1.66
CA LEU A 38 5.11 -2.62 2.01
C LEU A 38 5.93 -3.03 3.24
N PHE A 39 7.22 -2.74 3.27
CA PHE A 39 8.07 -3.11 4.41
C PHE A 39 7.66 -2.40 5.71
N PRO A 40 7.47 -1.06 5.74
CA PRO A 40 6.92 -0.37 6.91
C PRO A 40 5.58 -0.93 7.37
N PHE A 41 4.68 -1.26 6.44
CA PHE A 41 3.39 -1.87 6.77
C PHE A 41 3.59 -3.20 7.48
N LEU A 42 4.44 -4.08 6.95
CA LEU A 42 4.71 -5.39 7.56
C LEU A 42 5.36 -5.24 8.95
N ILE A 43 6.33 -4.33 9.11
CA ILE A 43 6.93 -4.01 10.43
C ILE A 43 5.85 -3.57 11.42
N PHE A 44 4.96 -2.66 11.00
CA PHE A 44 3.90 -2.14 11.84
C PHE A 44 2.91 -3.24 12.23
N ALA A 45 2.42 -4.00 11.24
CA ALA A 45 1.41 -5.02 11.42
C ALA A 45 1.87 -6.13 12.36
N THR A 46 3.10 -6.61 12.14
CA THR A 46 3.73 -7.63 12.98
C THR A 46 4.00 -7.15 14.40
N SER A 47 4.44 -5.90 14.57
CA SER A 47 4.64 -5.32 15.90
C SER A 47 3.31 -5.13 16.65
N LEU A 48 2.25 -4.72 15.96
CA LEU A 48 0.92 -4.60 16.54
C LEU A 48 0.36 -5.98 16.92
N ALA A 49 0.51 -6.99 16.06
CA ALA A 49 0.14 -8.37 16.36
C ALA A 49 0.92 -8.91 17.57
N GLY A 50 2.22 -8.62 17.66
CA GLY A 50 3.06 -8.95 18.82
C GLY A 50 2.54 -8.31 20.12
N PHE A 51 2.21 -7.02 20.05
CA PHE A 51 1.65 -6.26 21.17
C PHE A 51 0.27 -6.79 21.63
N LEU A 52 -0.58 -7.20 20.68
CA LEU A 52 -1.91 -7.76 20.96
C LEU A 52 -1.90 -9.26 21.31
N GLY A 53 -0.74 -9.93 21.27
CA GLY A 53 -0.62 -11.37 21.53
C GLY A 53 -1.05 -12.28 20.36
N ALA A 54 -1.26 -11.72 19.16
CA ALA A 54 -1.80 -12.38 17.98
C ALA A 54 -0.72 -12.88 16.99
N HIS A 55 0.34 -13.52 17.47
CA HIS A 55 1.54 -13.82 16.66
C HIS A 55 1.24 -14.74 15.45
N ALA A 56 0.28 -15.65 15.56
CA ALA A 56 -0.13 -16.56 14.47
C ALA A 56 -0.77 -15.83 13.26
N PHE A 57 -1.37 -14.65 13.49
CA PHE A 57 -2.00 -13.86 12.41
C PHE A 57 -0.97 -13.14 11.55
N ALA A 58 0.16 -12.73 12.16
CA ALA A 58 1.27 -12.10 11.44
C ALA A 58 1.88 -13.05 10.40
N ASP A 59 2.17 -14.30 10.79
CA ASP A 59 2.69 -15.30 9.86
C ASP A 59 1.69 -15.61 8.73
N THR A 60 0.40 -15.71 9.08
CA THR A 60 -0.67 -15.98 8.10
C THR A 60 -0.83 -14.84 7.07
N ALA A 61 -0.74 -13.58 7.49
CA ALA A 61 -0.84 -12.43 6.59
C ALA A 61 0.33 -12.36 5.60
N VAL A 62 1.54 -12.72 6.05
CA VAL A 62 2.73 -12.81 5.19
C VAL A 62 2.53 -13.91 4.15
N HIS A 63 2.14 -15.10 4.58
CA HIS A 63 1.87 -16.21 3.66
C HIS A 63 0.75 -15.87 2.66
N LEU A 64 -0.38 -15.31 3.09
CA LEU A 64 -1.48 -14.90 2.19
C LEU A 64 -1.05 -13.93 1.07
N VAL A 65 -0.20 -12.94 1.41
CA VAL A 65 0.25 -11.96 0.42
C VAL A 65 1.24 -12.58 -0.56
N PHE A 66 2.13 -13.46 -0.09
CA PHE A 66 3.23 -13.97 -0.89
C PHE A 66 2.95 -15.31 -1.59
N ASP A 67 1.96 -16.10 -1.15
CA ASP A 67 1.61 -17.39 -1.76
C ASP A 67 1.08 -17.24 -3.20
N THR A 68 0.58 -16.06 -3.56
CA THR A 68 0.11 -15.75 -4.92
C THR A 68 1.21 -15.22 -5.84
N TRP A 69 2.42 -14.98 -5.30
CA TRP A 69 3.54 -14.40 -6.04
C TRP A 69 4.52 -15.49 -6.50
N PRO A 70 5.24 -15.27 -7.62
CA PRO A 70 6.34 -16.15 -8.00
C PRO A 70 7.37 -16.27 -6.89
N GLU A 71 7.83 -17.49 -6.62
CA GLU A 71 8.72 -17.82 -5.49
C GLU A 71 9.99 -16.95 -5.45
N GLN A 72 10.55 -16.63 -6.63
CA GLN A 72 11.74 -15.79 -6.78
C GLN A 72 11.55 -14.35 -6.23
N ILE A 73 10.30 -13.88 -6.15
CA ILE A 73 9.95 -12.54 -5.64
C ILE A 73 9.47 -12.63 -4.18
N ALA A 74 8.69 -13.66 -3.86
CA ALA A 74 8.16 -13.90 -2.53
C ALA A 74 9.27 -14.18 -1.49
N GLU A 75 10.22 -15.05 -1.83
CA GLU A 75 11.19 -15.60 -0.89
C GLU A 75 12.13 -14.53 -0.28
N PRO A 76 12.71 -13.57 -1.04
CA PRO A 76 13.46 -12.46 -0.45
C PRO A 76 12.65 -11.61 0.51
N ILE A 77 11.39 -11.32 0.18
CA ILE A 77 10.54 -10.45 0.99
C ILE A 77 10.13 -11.18 2.28
N ALA A 78 9.68 -12.44 2.16
CA ALA A 78 9.32 -13.28 3.30
C ALA A 78 10.48 -13.43 4.29
N ARG A 79 11.71 -13.67 3.82
CA ARG A 79 12.92 -13.73 4.69
C ARG A 79 13.14 -12.44 5.46
N GLN A 80 13.00 -11.28 4.81
CA GLN A 80 13.15 -9.99 5.47
C GLN A 80 12.05 -9.76 6.51
N VAL A 81 10.83 -10.19 6.22
CA VAL A 81 9.72 -10.10 7.17
C VAL A 81 9.96 -10.98 8.39
N VAL A 82 10.38 -12.23 8.21
CA VAL A 82 10.74 -13.15 9.32
C VAL A 82 11.91 -12.60 10.14
N SER A 83 12.92 -12.02 9.49
CA SER A 83 14.05 -11.36 10.15
C SER A 83 13.59 -10.19 11.03
N VAL A 84 12.69 -9.34 10.53
CA VAL A 84 12.10 -8.24 11.29
C VAL A 84 11.27 -8.76 12.49
N LEU A 85 10.49 -9.82 12.26
CA LEU A 85 9.62 -10.46 13.26
C LEU A 85 10.37 -11.09 14.43
N THR A 86 11.54 -11.67 14.17
CA THR A 86 12.31 -12.44 15.16
C THR A 86 13.24 -11.58 16.01
N VAL A 87 13.56 -10.36 15.58
CA VAL A 87 14.41 -9.43 16.34
C VAL A 87 13.59 -8.75 17.45
N LYS A 88 13.70 -9.26 18.68
CA LYS A 88 13.14 -8.61 19.89
C LYS A 88 13.80 -7.24 20.13
N ARG A 89 13.11 -6.16 19.80
CA ARG A 89 13.55 -4.79 20.12
C ARG A 89 13.00 -4.35 21.49
N GLY A 90 13.66 -4.75 22.57
CA GLY A 90 13.38 -4.20 23.90
C GLY A 90 13.88 -2.75 24.01
N GLY A 91 12.98 -1.77 23.99
CA GLY A 91 13.28 -0.36 24.33
C GLY A 91 13.02 0.70 23.24
N PHE A 92 13.14 0.35 21.95
CA PHE A 92 12.90 1.27 20.81
C PHE A 92 11.66 0.91 19.97
N LEU A 93 10.84 -0.02 20.46
CA LEU A 93 9.69 -0.55 19.74
C LEU A 93 8.67 0.56 19.42
N THR A 94 8.36 1.42 20.38
CA THR A 94 7.30 2.44 20.24
C THR A 94 7.60 3.46 19.15
N LEU A 95 8.84 3.97 19.09
CA LEU A 95 9.22 4.97 18.08
C LEU A 95 9.30 4.35 16.68
N SER A 96 9.83 3.12 16.58
CA SER A 96 9.92 2.38 15.32
C SER A 96 8.54 2.03 14.76
N VAL A 97 7.59 1.66 15.63
CA VAL A 97 6.20 1.36 15.25
C VAL A 97 5.48 2.61 14.75
N ILE A 98 5.63 3.75 15.42
CA ILE A 98 5.04 5.02 14.96
C ILE A 98 5.62 5.43 13.61
N ALA A 99 6.95 5.34 13.45
CA ALA A 99 7.61 5.63 12.18
C ALA A 99 7.12 4.67 11.07
N ALA A 100 7.04 3.38 11.35
CA ALA A 100 6.56 2.37 10.42
C ALA A 100 5.10 2.64 9.98
N ALA A 101 4.21 2.97 10.91
CA ALA A 101 2.83 3.37 10.62
C ALA A 101 2.78 4.60 9.69
N PHE A 102 3.61 5.61 9.98
CA PHE A 102 3.69 6.82 9.17
C PHE A 102 4.16 6.51 7.74
N PHE A 103 5.21 5.70 7.58
CA PHE A 103 5.72 5.32 6.25
C PHE A 103 4.75 4.41 5.49
N ALA A 104 4.08 3.48 6.18
CA ALA A 104 3.02 2.65 5.59
C ALA A 104 1.86 3.53 5.06
N SER A 105 1.49 4.58 5.80
CA SER A 105 0.41 5.49 5.42
C SER A 105 0.69 6.27 4.12
N ASN A 106 1.96 6.38 3.70
CA ASN A 106 2.33 7.04 2.44
C ASN A 106 1.83 6.27 1.21
N GLY A 107 1.73 4.93 1.28
CA GLY A 107 1.15 4.14 0.19
C GLY A 107 -0.33 4.48 -0.05
N ILE A 108 -1.08 4.68 1.04
CA ILE A 108 -2.48 5.12 0.97
C ILE A 108 -2.60 6.56 0.44
N GLU A 109 -1.65 7.44 0.78
CA GLU A 109 -1.62 8.80 0.23
C GLU A 109 -1.37 8.80 -1.27
N ALA A 110 -0.40 8.00 -1.74
CA ALA A 110 -0.12 7.84 -3.16
C ALA A 110 -1.34 7.31 -3.92
N LEU A 111 -2.04 6.32 -3.35
CA LEU A 111 -3.29 5.81 -3.90
C LEU A 111 -4.37 6.88 -3.94
N ARG A 112 -4.53 7.67 -2.88
CA ARG A 112 -5.49 8.78 -2.85
C ARG A 112 -5.21 9.81 -3.94
N VAL A 113 -3.95 10.22 -4.08
CA VAL A 113 -3.54 11.19 -5.11
C VAL A 113 -3.83 10.62 -6.50
N ALA A 114 -3.53 9.34 -6.72
CA ALA A 114 -3.80 8.67 -7.99
C ALA A 114 -5.28 8.60 -8.33
N LEU A 115 -6.12 8.20 -7.36
CA LEU A 115 -7.56 8.09 -7.56
C LEU A 115 -8.21 9.47 -7.70
N ASN A 116 -7.84 10.44 -6.87
CA ASN A 116 -8.36 11.81 -7.00
C ASN A 116 -8.05 12.37 -8.39
N ARG A 117 -6.85 12.12 -8.93
CA ARG A 117 -6.49 12.52 -10.29
C ARG A 117 -7.33 11.80 -11.34
N ALA A 118 -7.44 10.48 -11.26
CA ALA A 118 -8.21 9.67 -12.22
C ALA A 118 -9.71 10.02 -12.24
N TYR A 119 -10.27 10.37 -11.08
CA TYR A 119 -11.66 10.80 -10.95
C TYR A 119 -11.87 12.32 -11.02
N ARG A 120 -10.80 13.08 -11.30
CA ARG A 120 -10.82 14.56 -11.39
C ARG A 120 -11.43 15.24 -10.16
N VAL A 121 -11.20 14.65 -8.98
CA VAL A 121 -11.62 15.19 -7.69
C VAL A 121 -10.51 16.08 -7.15
N THR A 122 -10.84 17.35 -6.90
CA THR A 122 -9.96 18.26 -6.16
C THR A 122 -9.95 17.91 -4.67
N GLU A 123 -8.74 17.79 -4.11
CA GLU A 123 -8.57 17.46 -2.70
C GLU A 123 -8.66 18.72 -1.83
N GLU A 124 -9.81 18.91 -1.18
CA GLU A 124 -10.07 20.05 -0.30
C GLU A 124 -9.72 19.76 1.17
N ARG A 125 -9.51 18.48 1.53
CA ARG A 125 -9.23 18.09 2.92
C ARG A 125 -7.81 18.48 3.33
N SER A 126 -7.69 18.96 4.56
CA SER A 126 -6.40 19.32 5.16
C SER A 126 -5.44 18.12 5.20
N PHE A 127 -4.13 18.41 5.14
CA PHE A 127 -3.09 17.39 5.21
C PHE A 127 -3.21 16.51 6.46
N VAL A 128 -3.53 17.10 7.61
CA VAL A 128 -3.67 16.38 8.89
C VAL A 128 -4.84 15.41 8.83
N PHE A 129 -6.00 15.85 8.33
CA PHE A 129 -7.19 14.99 8.23
C PHE A 129 -6.92 13.79 7.31
N ARG A 130 -6.30 14.05 6.16
CA ARG A 130 -5.85 13.02 5.22
C ARG A 130 -4.88 12.02 5.84
N ARG A 131 -3.91 12.51 6.62
CA ARG A 131 -2.93 11.66 7.32
C ARG A 131 -3.61 10.74 8.33
N ILE A 132 -4.56 11.25 9.10
CA ILE A 132 -5.32 10.45 10.06
C ILE A 132 -6.12 9.36 9.33
N GLN A 133 -6.78 9.69 8.22
CA GLN A 133 -7.47 8.69 7.40
C GLN A 133 -6.53 7.61 6.87
N SER A 134 -5.35 7.99 6.37
CA SER A 134 -4.35 7.03 5.89
C SER A 134 -3.86 6.09 6.99
N LEU A 135 -3.63 6.61 8.20
CA LEU A 135 -3.27 5.79 9.36
C LEU A 135 -4.41 4.87 9.80
N ALA A 136 -5.66 5.34 9.74
CA ALA A 136 -6.83 4.51 10.03
C ALA A 136 -6.97 3.34 9.04
N PHE A 137 -6.75 3.57 7.74
CA PHE A 137 -6.73 2.49 6.76
C PHE A 137 -5.62 1.47 7.01
N VAL A 138 -4.42 1.92 7.40
CA VAL A 138 -3.32 1.03 7.78
C VAL A 138 -3.69 0.18 9.00
N LEU A 139 -4.32 0.78 10.01
CA LEU A 139 -4.81 0.05 11.19
C LEU A 139 -5.87 -0.99 10.83
N ILE A 140 -6.86 -0.62 10.00
CA ILE A 140 -7.91 -1.54 9.54
C ILE A 140 -7.31 -2.69 8.71
N ALA A 141 -6.35 -2.41 7.83
CA ALA A 141 -5.69 -3.44 7.03
C ALA A 141 -4.81 -4.39 7.87
N THR A 142 -4.48 -3.99 9.09
CA THR A 142 -3.66 -4.78 10.02
C THR A 142 -4.50 -5.68 10.94
N LEU A 143 -5.71 -5.23 11.29
CA LEU A 143 -6.63 -5.92 12.20
C LEU A 143 -7.44 -7.00 11.46
#